data_AF-A0A9N9IJE9-F1
#
_entry.id   AF-A0A9N9IJE9-F1
#
_cell.length_a   1.000
_cell.length_b   1.000
_cell.length_c   1.000
_cell.angle_alpha   90.00
_cell.angle_beta   90.00
_cell.angle_gamma   90.00
#
_symmetry.space_group_name_H-M   'P 1'
#
loop_
_entity.id
_entity.type
_entity.pdbx_description
1 polymer ?
#
loop_
_entity_poly.entity_id
_entity_poly.type
_entity_poly.pdbx_seq_one_letter_code
_entity_poly.pdbx_strand_id
1 'polypeptide(L)'
;LWLQQLQDTANINTSILSQLLVFSTIQTHTQTCQTILALHALGLQTSCNKNNWPLPKEFTGTSINQILLCHPRASYFKEKLNNHNVFSIEQFLNTTNTELLEWNNFHHNIKKISRGRCLRWFYTIQDLIAGATNPLSISLRLNSHTLTDWTHNKKS
;
A
#
# COMPACT_ATOMS: atom_id res chain seq x y z
N LEU A 1 -19.97 -13.28 7.91
CA LEU A 1 -19.89 -13.35 6.43
C LEU A 1 -19.64 -11.98 5.79
N TRP A 2 -20.42 -10.94 6.08
CA TRP A 2 -20.23 -9.59 5.50
C TRP A 2 -18.86 -8.94 5.75
N LEU A 3 -18.29 -9.10 6.95
CA LEU A 3 -16.99 -8.51 7.28
C LEU A 3 -15.82 -9.17 6.52
N GLN A 4 -15.92 -10.48 6.27
CA GLN A 4 -14.95 -11.20 5.43
C GLN A 4 -15.11 -10.84 3.95
N GLN A 5 -16.34 -10.70 3.47
CA GLN A 5 -16.57 -10.21 2.11
C GLN A 5 -15.96 -8.82 1.90
N LEU A 6 -16.03 -7.95 2.92
CA LEU A 6 -15.39 -6.65 2.90
C LEU A 6 -13.85 -6.76 2.91
N GLN A 7 -13.29 -7.65 3.73
CA GLN A 7 -11.86 -7.99 3.73
C GLN A 7 -11.37 -8.49 2.36
N ASP A 8 -12.08 -9.46 1.78
CA ASP A 8 -11.74 -10.10 0.51
C ASP A 8 -11.78 -9.09 -0.63
N THR A 9 -12.82 -8.24 -0.65
CA THR A 9 -13.01 -7.21 -1.67
C THR A 9 -12.08 -6.01 -1.48
N ALA A 10 -11.61 -5.72 -0.26
CA ALA A 10 -10.56 -4.74 -0.02
C ALA A 10 -9.20 -5.21 -0.59
N ASN A 11 -9.04 -6.52 -0.83
CA ASN A 11 -7.86 -7.16 -1.41
C ASN A 11 -6.58 -6.73 -0.68
N ILE A 12 -6.44 -7.16 0.58
CA ILE A 12 -5.34 -6.76 1.46
C ILE A 12 -4.75 -7.96 2.19
N ASN A 13 -3.49 -7.81 2.56
CA ASN A 13 -2.71 -8.77 3.33
C ASN A 13 -2.70 -8.50 4.84
N THR A 14 -3.30 -7.39 5.28
CA THR A 14 -3.52 -7.07 6.69
C THR A 14 -5.02 -7.09 7.00
N SER A 15 -5.41 -7.23 8.27
CA SER A 15 -6.81 -7.16 8.65
C SER A 15 -7.36 -5.74 8.49
N ILE A 16 -8.58 -5.60 7.96
CA ILE A 16 -9.31 -4.32 7.85
C ILE A 16 -9.48 -3.59 9.19
N LEU A 17 -9.37 -4.32 10.29
CA LEU A 17 -9.54 -3.81 11.65
C LEU A 17 -8.23 -3.32 12.27
N SER A 18 -7.09 -3.75 11.75
CA SER A 18 -5.78 -3.46 12.34
C SER A 18 -5.13 -2.20 11.77
N GLN A 19 -5.42 -1.86 10.52
CA GLN A 19 -4.78 -0.74 9.83
C GLN A 19 -5.82 0.12 9.12
N LEU A 20 -5.54 1.43 9.04
CA LEU A 20 -6.30 2.34 8.19
C LEU A 20 -6.07 1.98 6.73
N LEU A 21 -7.15 1.94 5.96
CA LEU A 21 -7.15 1.45 4.60
C LEU A 21 -7.93 2.36 3.67
N VAL A 22 -7.54 2.29 2.41
CA VAL A 22 -8.29 2.91 1.32
C VAL A 22 -9.26 1.87 0.79
N PHE A 23 -10.55 2.24 0.78
CA PHE A 23 -11.60 1.43 0.18
C PHE A 23 -11.91 1.93 -1.24
N SER A 24 -12.45 1.03 -2.07
CA SER A 24 -13.00 1.43 -3.37
C SER A 24 -14.21 2.34 -3.17
N THR A 25 -14.52 3.15 -4.19
CA THR A 25 -15.65 4.09 -4.19
C THR A 25 -16.99 3.40 -3.83
N ILE A 26 -17.20 2.20 -4.34
CA ILE A 26 -18.42 1.41 -4.06
C ILE A 26 -18.49 1.04 -2.58
N GLN A 27 -17.38 0.61 -2.00
CA GLN A 27 -17.31 0.17 -0.60
C GLN A 27 -17.39 1.34 0.39
N THR A 28 -16.83 2.50 0.04
CA THR A 28 -16.83 3.68 0.93
C THR A 28 -18.23 4.12 1.30
N HIS A 29 -19.24 3.89 0.47
CA HIS A 29 -20.61 4.28 0.77
C HIS A 29 -21.37 3.31 1.69
N THR A 30 -20.77 2.16 2.03
CA THR A 30 -21.42 1.19 2.94
C THR A 30 -21.30 1.64 4.40
N GLN A 31 -22.38 1.45 5.17
CA GLN A 31 -22.43 1.85 6.58
C GLN A 31 -21.33 1.15 7.40
N THR A 32 -21.08 -0.14 7.15
CA THR A 32 -20.01 -0.90 7.82
C THR A 32 -18.63 -0.31 7.56
N CYS A 33 -18.35 0.10 6.31
CA CYS A 33 -17.08 0.73 5.96
C CYS A 33 -16.92 2.09 6.65
N GLN A 34 -17.98 2.90 6.66
CA GLN A 34 -17.99 4.19 7.37
C GLN A 34 -17.76 4.01 8.87
N THR A 35 -18.36 2.99 9.50
CA THR A 35 -18.10 2.66 10.91
C THR A 35 -16.63 2.28 11.12
N ILE A 36 -16.04 1.45 10.26
CA ILE A 36 -14.62 1.07 10.35
C ILE A 36 -13.72 2.30 10.19
N LEU A 37 -13.99 3.15 9.20
CA LEU A 37 -13.24 4.39 9.01
C LEU A 37 -13.36 5.32 10.22
N ALA A 38 -14.54 5.44 10.81
CA ALA A 38 -14.76 6.22 12.02
C ALA A 38 -14.00 5.64 13.22
N LEU A 39 -13.98 4.30 13.40
CA LEU A 39 -13.21 3.64 14.44
C LEU A 39 -11.71 3.95 14.31
N HIS A 40 -11.17 3.84 13.09
CA HIS A 40 -9.77 4.19 12.82
C HIS A 40 -9.48 5.68 13.02
N ALA A 41 -10.40 6.57 12.64
CA ALA A 41 -10.27 8.00 12.88
C ALA A 41 -10.25 8.35 14.38
N LEU A 42 -10.93 7.55 15.20
CA LEU A 42 -10.90 7.64 16.67
C LEU A 42 -9.69 6.94 17.30
N GLY A 43 -8.84 6.29 16.50
CA GLY A 43 -7.68 5.52 16.99
C GLY A 43 -8.06 4.21 17.71
N LEU A 44 -9.28 3.72 17.50
CA LEU A 44 -9.77 2.49 18.13
C LEU A 44 -9.43 1.28 17.24
N GLN A 45 -8.62 0.37 17.78
CA GLN A 45 -8.33 -0.91 17.14
C GLN A 45 -9.14 -2.03 17.79
N THR A 46 -9.79 -2.86 16.98
CA THR A 46 -10.54 -4.01 17.45
C THR A 46 -9.70 -5.28 17.28
N SER A 47 -9.04 -5.71 18.36
CA SER A 47 -8.35 -7.01 18.40
C SER A 47 -9.29 -8.08 18.95
N CYS A 48 -9.69 -9.03 18.11
CA CYS A 48 -10.53 -10.14 18.56
C CYS A 48 -9.65 -11.34 18.95
N ASN A 49 -9.19 -11.39 20.21
CA ASN A 49 -8.24 -12.44 20.68
C ASN A 49 -8.81 -13.86 20.65
N LYS A 50 -10.13 -14.02 20.55
CA LYS A 50 -10.81 -15.32 20.49
C LYS A 50 -11.09 -15.80 19.08
N ASN A 51 -11.08 -14.90 18.09
CA ASN A 51 -11.48 -15.22 16.73
C ASN A 51 -10.69 -14.35 15.75
N ASN A 52 -9.76 -14.95 15.00
CA ASN A 52 -8.86 -14.26 14.07
C ASN A 52 -9.54 -13.76 12.79
N TRP A 53 -10.86 -13.55 12.84
CA TRP A 53 -11.63 -13.00 11.75
C TRP A 53 -11.59 -11.47 11.79
N PRO A 54 -11.51 -10.79 10.62
CA PRO A 54 -11.45 -11.36 9.28
C PRO A 54 -10.05 -11.88 8.94
N LEU A 55 -10.01 -12.96 8.16
CA LEU A 55 -8.76 -13.63 7.77
C LEU A 55 -8.06 -12.81 6.67
N PRO A 56 -6.85 -12.30 6.91
CA PRO A 56 -6.07 -11.61 5.90
C PRO A 56 -5.50 -12.59 4.87
N LYS A 57 -5.09 -12.08 3.70
CA LYS A 57 -4.34 -12.89 2.73
C LYS A 57 -2.95 -13.22 3.28
N GLU A 58 -2.54 -14.48 3.13
CA GLU A 58 -1.21 -15.00 3.51
C GLU A 58 -0.10 -14.50 2.56
N PHE A 59 0.06 -13.18 2.46
CA PHE A 59 1.11 -12.58 1.64
C PHE A 59 1.96 -11.64 2.47
N THR A 60 3.22 -12.00 2.61
CA THR A 60 4.24 -11.21 3.30
C THR A 60 4.75 -10.12 2.35
N GLY A 61 4.21 -8.91 2.48
CA GLY A 61 4.59 -7.77 1.66
C GLY A 61 4.10 -6.46 2.23
N THR A 62 4.66 -5.36 1.76
CA THR A 62 4.30 -4.01 2.18
C THR A 62 3.00 -3.61 1.50
N SER A 63 1.97 -3.31 2.30
CA SER A 63 0.64 -2.99 1.76
C SER A 63 0.68 -1.69 0.96
N ILE A 64 0.21 -1.73 -0.28
CA ILE A 64 0.15 -0.54 -1.14
C ILE A 64 -0.77 0.55 -0.57
N ASN A 65 -1.68 0.20 0.34
CA ASN A 65 -2.57 1.16 0.99
C ASN A 65 -1.81 2.24 1.77
N GLN A 66 -0.63 1.93 2.31
CA GLN A 66 0.19 2.91 3.03
C GLN A 66 0.52 4.13 2.15
N ILE A 67 0.81 3.87 0.88
CA ILE A 67 1.12 4.91 -0.10
C ILE A 67 -0.15 5.59 -0.61
N LEU A 68 -1.22 4.81 -0.81
CA LEU A 68 -2.48 5.35 -1.32
C LEU A 68 -3.18 6.32 -0.37
N LEU A 69 -3.04 6.16 0.95
CA LEU A 69 -3.69 7.02 1.95
C LEU A 69 -3.36 8.51 1.77
N CYS A 70 -2.16 8.82 1.30
CA CYS A 70 -1.70 10.19 1.11
C CYS A 70 -2.18 10.83 -0.20
N HIS A 71 -2.84 10.08 -1.08
CA HIS A 71 -3.19 10.55 -2.42
C HIS A 71 -4.66 11.01 -2.53
N PRO A 72 -4.97 12.19 -3.11
CA PRO A 72 -6.34 12.71 -3.18
C PRO A 72 -7.32 11.84 -3.98
N ARG A 73 -6.81 10.96 -4.85
CA ARG A 73 -7.58 9.99 -5.64
C ARG A 73 -7.38 8.53 -5.21
N ALA A 74 -7.12 8.30 -3.92
CA ALA A 74 -6.81 6.99 -3.36
C ALA A 74 -7.82 5.90 -3.78
N SER A 75 -9.13 6.16 -3.64
CA SER A 75 -10.18 5.18 -3.94
C SER A 75 -10.21 4.76 -5.41
N TYR A 76 -9.92 5.67 -6.34
CA TYR A 76 -9.83 5.36 -7.77
C TYR A 76 -8.67 4.40 -8.05
N PHE A 77 -7.50 4.69 -7.49
CA PHE A 77 -6.33 3.82 -7.66
C PHE A 77 -6.56 2.47 -7.00
N LYS A 78 -7.19 2.44 -5.82
CA LYS A 78 -7.54 1.21 -5.14
C LYS A 78 -8.44 0.32 -6.00
N GLU A 79 -9.44 0.90 -6.66
CA GLU A 79 -10.32 0.17 -7.58
C GLU A 79 -9.54 -0.44 -8.75
N LYS A 80 -8.62 0.33 -9.36
CA LYS A 80 -7.75 -0.19 -10.44
C LYS A 80 -6.84 -1.31 -9.95
N LEU A 81 -6.20 -1.15 -8.80
CA LEU A 81 -5.32 -2.16 -8.21
C LEU A 81 -6.09 -3.44 -7.88
N ASN A 82 -7.29 -3.32 -7.30
CA ASN A 82 -8.15 -4.47 -7.01
C ASN A 82 -8.58 -5.20 -8.29
N ASN A 83 -8.94 -4.48 -9.35
CA ASN A 83 -9.26 -5.08 -10.66
C ASN A 83 -8.08 -5.85 -11.28
N HIS A 84 -6.85 -5.49 -10.92
CA HIS A 84 -5.63 -6.16 -11.37
C HIS A 84 -5.06 -7.15 -10.34
N ASN A 85 -5.79 -7.42 -9.23
CA ASN A 85 -5.33 -8.26 -8.11
C ASN A 85 -3.97 -7.83 -7.52
N VAL A 86 -3.72 -6.53 -7.50
CA VAL A 86 -2.51 -5.93 -6.93
C VAL A 86 -2.83 -5.36 -5.56
N PHE A 87 -2.04 -5.74 -4.56
CA PHE A 87 -2.26 -5.38 -3.16
C PHE A 87 -0.97 -5.06 -2.39
N SER A 88 0.20 -5.44 -2.92
CA SER A 88 1.51 -5.18 -2.31
C SER A 88 2.45 -4.41 -3.24
N ILE A 89 3.39 -3.68 -2.66
CA ILE A 89 4.40 -2.90 -3.41
C ILE A 89 5.35 -3.84 -4.16
N GLU A 90 5.67 -5.00 -3.58
CA GLU A 90 6.59 -5.99 -4.15
C GLU A 90 6.09 -6.53 -5.49
N GLN A 91 4.79 -6.46 -5.75
CA GLN A 91 4.23 -6.82 -7.06
C GLN A 91 4.62 -5.83 -8.17
N PHE A 92 5.08 -4.62 -7.83
CA PHE A 92 5.65 -3.65 -8.76
C PHE A 92 7.17 -3.79 -8.90
N LEU A 93 7.82 -4.64 -8.12
CA LEU A 93 9.26 -4.80 -8.13
C LEU A 93 9.69 -6.06 -8.87
N ASN A 94 10.95 -6.08 -9.29
CA ASN A 94 11.62 -7.27 -9.81
C ASN A 94 11.77 -8.34 -8.72
N THR A 95 12.19 -9.56 -9.10
CA THR A 95 12.37 -10.69 -8.17
C THR A 95 13.38 -10.43 -7.05
N THR A 96 14.26 -9.45 -7.23
CA THR A 96 15.26 -9.02 -6.23
C THR A 96 14.79 -7.82 -5.40
N ASN A 97 13.57 -7.31 -5.61
CA ASN A 97 12.99 -6.13 -4.94
C ASN A 97 13.84 -4.85 -5.05
N THR A 98 14.61 -4.70 -6.13
CA THR A 98 15.54 -3.57 -6.33
C THR A 98 15.03 -2.54 -7.33
N GLU A 99 14.31 -2.99 -8.36
CA GLU A 99 13.90 -2.14 -9.48
C GLU A 99 12.41 -2.25 -9.72
N LEU A 100 11.79 -1.14 -10.15
CA LEU A 100 10.40 -1.10 -10.57
C LEU A 100 10.24 -1.78 -11.93
N LEU A 101 9.26 -2.66 -12.05
CA LEU A 101 8.96 -3.37 -13.29
C LEU A 101 8.40 -2.42 -14.35
N GLU A 102 8.81 -2.63 -15.60
CA GLU A 102 8.12 -2.03 -16.73
C GLU A 102 6.73 -2.64 -16.91
N TRP A 103 5.82 -1.87 -17.51
CA TRP A 103 4.45 -2.31 -17.81
C TRP A 103 4.40 -3.63 -18.57
N ASN A 104 5.32 -3.82 -19.51
CA ASN A 104 5.41 -5.06 -20.30
C ASN A 104 5.80 -6.26 -19.44
N ASN A 105 6.55 -6.08 -18.35
CA ASN A 105 6.97 -7.15 -17.44
C ASN A 105 5.98 -7.36 -16.30
N PHE A 106 5.10 -6.40 -16.06
CA PHE A 106 4.06 -6.47 -15.03
C PHE A 106 3.02 -7.57 -15.27
N HIS A 107 2.86 -8.03 -16.53
CA HIS A 107 1.89 -9.06 -16.91
C HIS A 107 2.03 -10.37 -16.13
N HIS A 108 3.26 -10.72 -15.69
CA HIS A 108 3.52 -11.90 -14.87
C HIS A 108 2.84 -11.82 -13.50
N ASN A 109 2.80 -10.62 -12.91
CA ASN A 109 2.23 -10.39 -11.59
C ASN A 109 0.71 -10.24 -11.63
N ILE A 110 0.17 -9.63 -12.69
CA ILE A 110 -1.29 -9.46 -12.86
C ILE A 110 -1.97 -10.62 -13.59
N LYS A 111 -1.20 -11.62 -14.04
CA LYS A 111 -1.65 -12.77 -14.87
C LYS A 111 -2.53 -12.34 -16.06
N LYS A 112 -2.30 -11.13 -16.57
CA LYS A 112 -3.08 -10.52 -17.64
C LYS A 112 -2.11 -9.88 -18.62
N ILE A 113 -2.18 -10.30 -19.88
CA ILE A 113 -1.34 -9.78 -20.94
C ILE A 113 -1.77 -8.34 -21.21
N SER A 114 -0.92 -7.39 -20.83
CA SER A 114 -1.07 -5.99 -21.18
C SER A 114 -0.80 -5.81 -22.67
N ARG A 115 -1.86 -5.69 -23.48
CA ARG A 115 -1.73 -5.34 -24.90
C ARG A 115 -1.87 -3.82 -25.06
N GLY A 116 -0.94 -3.20 -25.77
CA GLY A 116 -1.00 -1.77 -26.13
C GLY A 116 -0.36 -0.82 -25.11
N ARG A 117 -0.88 0.41 -25.07
CA ARG A 117 -0.27 1.54 -24.32
C ARG A 117 -0.32 1.32 -22.81
N CYS A 118 0.77 1.65 -22.13
CA CYS A 118 0.82 1.67 -20.67
C CYS A 118 -0.25 2.61 -20.09
N LEU A 119 -0.93 2.14 -19.05
CA LEU A 119 -2.02 2.88 -18.42
C LEU A 119 -1.44 3.94 -17.48
N ARG A 120 -1.95 5.18 -17.55
CA ARG A 120 -1.46 6.31 -16.74
C ARG A 120 -1.45 6.03 -15.23
N TRP A 121 -2.40 5.24 -14.75
CA TRP A 121 -2.45 4.89 -13.33
C TRP A 121 -1.25 4.08 -12.87
N PHE A 122 -0.63 3.29 -13.76
CA PHE A 122 0.54 2.48 -13.45
C PHE A 122 1.74 3.37 -13.12
N TYR A 123 2.06 4.32 -14.00
CA TYR A 123 3.14 5.30 -13.75
C TYR A 123 2.87 6.12 -12.49
N THR A 124 1.64 6.56 -12.26
CA THR A 124 1.32 7.32 -11.03
C THR A 124 1.59 6.50 -9.77
N ILE A 125 1.31 5.20 -9.78
CA ILE A 125 1.63 4.33 -8.64
C ILE A 125 3.13 4.11 -8.50
N GLN A 126 3.86 3.95 -9.60
CA GLN A 126 5.32 3.86 -9.58
C GLN A 126 5.97 5.13 -9.01
N ASP A 127 5.49 6.31 -9.43
CA ASP A 127 5.95 7.60 -8.92
C ASP A 127 5.68 7.72 -7.42
N LEU A 128 4.51 7.25 -6.97
CA LEU A 128 4.16 7.24 -5.55
C LEU A 128 5.03 6.27 -4.74
N ILE A 129 5.36 5.10 -5.28
CA ILE A 129 6.29 4.15 -4.67
C ILE A 129 7.69 4.75 -4.61
N ALA A 130 8.20 5.30 -5.72
CA ALA A 130 9.51 5.93 -5.77
C ALA A 130 9.60 7.13 -4.81
N GLY A 131 8.53 7.94 -4.72
CA GLY A 131 8.44 9.06 -3.79
C GLY A 131 8.43 8.64 -2.32
N ALA A 132 7.75 7.54 -1.98
CA ALA A 132 7.72 6.99 -0.63
C ALA A 132 9.05 6.33 -0.22
N THR A 133 9.76 5.70 -1.16
CA THR A 133 11.09 5.09 -0.94
C THR A 133 12.20 6.14 -0.94
N ASN A 134 11.93 7.36 -1.41
CA ASN A 134 12.92 8.44 -1.41
C ASN A 134 13.23 8.87 0.03
N PRO A 135 14.49 8.80 0.50
CA PRO A 135 14.87 9.09 1.88
C PRO A 135 14.60 10.54 2.30
N LEU A 136 14.32 11.45 1.36
CA LEU A 136 13.94 12.83 1.64
C LEU A 136 12.54 12.95 2.29
N SER A 137 11.66 11.94 2.15
CA SER A 137 10.36 11.92 2.84
C SER A 137 10.45 11.41 4.30
N ILE A 138 11.56 10.78 4.66
CA ILE A 138 11.90 10.36 6.04
C ILE A 138 12.52 11.54 6.84
N SER A 139 12.67 12.72 6.22
CA SER A 139 13.33 13.89 6.83
C SER A 139 12.41 14.78 7.67
N LEU A 140 11.53 14.22 8.52
CA LEU A 140 10.88 15.00 9.60
C LEU A 140 10.79 14.28 10.95
N ARG A 141 11.68 13.32 11.22
CA ARG A 141 11.92 12.85 12.61
C ARG A 141 13.30 12.26 12.86
N LEU A 142 14.34 12.80 12.23
CA LEU A 142 15.71 12.53 12.67
C LEU A 142 16.06 13.48 13.82
N ASN A 143 16.30 12.87 14.98
CA ASN A 143 16.74 13.49 16.23
C ASN A 143 17.87 14.52 16.02
N SER A 144 17.78 15.64 16.71
CA SER A 144 18.70 16.79 16.69
C SER A 144 20.09 16.53 17.30
N HIS A 145 20.47 15.29 17.60
CA HIS A 145 21.66 15.00 18.43
C HIS A 145 22.67 14.02 17.84
N THR A 146 22.60 13.69 16.55
CA THR A 146 23.64 12.85 15.91
C THR A 146 24.11 13.47 14.60
N LEU A 147 24.70 14.67 14.68
CA LEU A 147 25.71 15.11 13.72
C LEU A 147 27.07 14.75 14.32
N THR A 148 27.62 13.59 13.95
CA THR A 148 29.07 13.39 14.05
C THR A 148 29.69 14.01 12.81
N ASP A 149 30.44 15.09 13.02
CA ASP A 149 31.21 15.78 11.99
C ASP A 149 32.11 14.82 11.23
N TRP A 150 32.00 14.81 9.90
CA TRP A 150 32.85 14.02 9.03
C TRP A 150 34.18 14.78 8.81
N THR A 151 35.25 14.39 9.50
CA THR A 151 36.58 14.98 9.29
C THR A 151 37.31 14.32 8.13
N HIS A 152 37.71 15.11 7.14
CA HIS A 152 38.51 14.68 6.00
C HIS A 152 39.95 14.36 6.42
N ASN A 153 40.31 13.09 6.54
CA ASN A 153 41.70 12.68 6.76
C ASN A 153 42.53 12.91 5.49
N LYS A 154 43.33 13.98 5.46
CA LYS A 154 44.41 14.15 4.47
C LYS A 154 45.58 13.26 4.91
N LYS A 155 45.92 12.25 4.11
CA LYS A 155 47.21 11.56 4.26
C LYS A 155 48.32 12.48 3.73
N SER A 156 49.30 12.72 4.60
CA SER A 156 50.59 13.35 4.30
C SER A 156 51.50 12.40 3.53
#